data_AF-A0A2S6N3D1-F1
#
_entry.id   AF-A0A2S6N3D1-F1
#
_cell.length_a   1.000
_cell.length_b   1.000
_cell.length_c   1.000
_cell.angle_alpha   90.00
_cell.angle_beta   90.00
_cell.angle_gamma   90.00
#
_symmetry.space_group_name_H-M   'P 1'
#
loop_
_entity.id
_entity.type
_entity.pdbx_description
1 polymer ?
#
loop_
_entity_poly.entity_id
_entity_poly.type
_entity_poly.pdbx_seq_one_letter_code
_entity_poly.pdbx_strand_id
1 'polypeptide(L)'
;MGKVTPKRHTAEFKAKVAVEAMKGEQTLAELGAKHGVHQTMIAAWKRQAIDGLAGIFSGEPQDSKGLGDEEKEVTQLHAKIGQLVVRRDFLAKASGR
;
A
#
# COMPACT_ATOMS: atom_id res chain seq x y z
N MET A 1 -8.25 -25.98 13.12
CA MET A 1 -7.06 -25.10 13.14
C MET A 1 -7.50 -23.65 13.32
N GLY A 2 -7.15 -22.99 14.43
CA GLY A 2 -7.40 -21.56 14.61
C GLY A 2 -6.60 -20.75 13.61
N LYS A 3 -7.21 -19.73 12.98
CA LYS A 3 -6.52 -18.85 12.03
C LYS A 3 -5.43 -18.08 12.79
N VAL A 4 -4.16 -18.36 12.51
CA VAL A 4 -3.04 -17.57 13.04
C VAL A 4 -3.11 -16.20 12.38
N THR A 5 -3.58 -15.20 13.12
CA THR A 5 -3.57 -13.81 12.68
C THR A 5 -2.12 -13.31 12.71
N PRO A 6 -1.53 -12.94 11.56
CA PRO A 6 -0.15 -12.48 11.54
C PRO A 6 -0.03 -11.18 12.32
N LYS A 7 1.00 -11.08 13.18
CA LYS A 7 1.26 -9.88 13.97
C LYS A 7 1.61 -8.73 13.02
N ARG A 8 0.77 -7.69 13.00
CA ARG A 8 1.01 -6.51 12.16
C ARG A 8 2.02 -5.60 12.85
N HIS A 9 3.12 -5.31 12.16
CA HIS A 9 4.12 -4.33 12.59
C HIS A 9 3.84 -2.96 11.95
N THR A 10 4.07 -1.88 12.70
CA THR A 10 3.93 -0.50 12.19
C THR A 10 4.98 -0.21 11.12
N ALA A 11 4.69 0.74 10.24
CA ALA A 11 5.61 1.13 9.16
C ALA A 11 6.95 1.64 9.72
N GLU A 12 6.90 2.48 10.76
CA GLU A 12 8.08 2.99 11.47
C GLU A 12 8.96 1.87 12.03
N PHE A 13 8.34 0.84 12.63
CA PHE A 13 9.08 -0.28 13.20
C PHE A 13 9.80 -1.08 12.12
N LYS A 14 9.11 -1.38 11.01
CA LYS A 14 9.72 -2.08 9.86
C LYS A 14 10.89 -1.28 9.28
N ALA A 15 10.73 0.04 9.14
CA ALA A 15 11.77 0.93 8.63
C ALA A 15 13.00 0.93 9.56
N LYS A 16 12.79 1.07 10.88
CA LYS A 16 13.88 1.05 11.86
C LYS A 16 14.67 -0.27 11.82
N VAL A 17 13.96 -1.40 11.82
CA VAL A 17 14.57 -2.73 11.76
C VAL A 17 15.28 -2.96 10.42
N ALA A 18 14.71 -2.49 9.31
CA ALA A 18 15.34 -2.56 7.99
C ALA A 18 16.64 -1.74 7.93
N VAL A 19 16.66 -0.53 8.50
CA VAL A 19 17.87 0.30 8.57
C VAL A 19 18.94 -0.34 9.45
N GLU A 20 18.58 -0.88 10.62
CA GLU A 20 19.52 -1.65 11.45
C GLU A 20 20.10 -2.86 10.69
N ALA A 21 19.26 -3.57 9.92
CA ALA A 21 19.68 -4.69 9.07
C ALA A 21 20.55 -4.25 7.87
N MET A 22 20.40 -3.01 7.39
CA MET A 22 21.24 -2.43 6.33
C MET A 22 22.61 -2.01 6.84
N LYS A 23 22.68 -1.47 8.06
CA LYS A 23 23.95 -1.09 8.71
C LYS A 23 24.90 -2.28 8.90
N GLY A 24 24.35 -3.48 9.13
CA GLY A 24 25.12 -4.72 9.21
C GLY A 24 25.90 -4.91 10.52
N GLU A 25 25.63 -4.10 11.54
CA GLU A 25 26.27 -4.18 12.87
C GLU A 25 25.85 -5.44 13.66
N GLN A 26 24.69 -6.03 13.33
CA GLN A 26 24.14 -7.24 13.96
C GLN A 26 23.69 -8.23 12.89
N THR A 27 23.80 -9.52 13.18
CA THR A 27 23.30 -10.56 12.27
C THR A 27 21.76 -10.53 12.22
N LEU A 28 21.16 -11.02 11.14
CA LEU A 28 19.68 -11.07 11.03
C LEU A 28 19.04 -11.91 12.15
N ALA A 29 19.77 -12.90 12.68
CA ALA A 29 19.33 -13.74 13.78
C ALA A 29 19.35 -12.97 15.12
N GLU A 30 20.39 -12.20 15.39
CA GLU A 30 20.49 -11.31 16.56
C GLU A 30 19.44 -10.21 16.52
N LEU A 31 19.25 -9.59 15.35
CA LEU A 31 18.24 -8.57 15.13
C LEU A 31 16.83 -9.15 15.36
N GLY A 32 16.64 -10.40 14.94
CA GLY A 32 15.42 -11.14 15.18
C GLY A 32 15.17 -11.43 16.66
N ALA A 33 16.21 -11.82 17.40
CA ALA A 33 16.13 -12.03 18.84
C ALA A 33 15.86 -10.73 19.60
N LYS A 34 16.51 -9.63 19.22
CA LYS A 34 16.38 -8.30 19.85
C LYS A 34 14.98 -7.70 19.68
N HIS A 35 14.42 -7.81 18.48
CA HIS A 35 13.13 -7.20 18.13
C HIS A 35 11.95 -8.18 18.24
N GLY A 36 12.20 -9.45 18.54
CA GLY A 36 11.18 -10.51 18.59
C GLY A 36 10.57 -10.81 17.22
N VAL A 37 11.36 -10.69 16.15
CA VAL A 37 10.94 -10.82 14.75
C VAL A 37 11.69 -11.97 14.11
N HIS A 38 11.02 -12.78 13.29
CA HIS A 38 11.71 -13.84 12.54
C HIS A 38 12.68 -13.26 11.50
N GLN A 39 13.89 -13.81 11.39
CA GLN A 39 14.95 -13.35 10.48
C GLN A 39 14.50 -13.17 9.02
N THR A 40 13.59 -14.03 8.53
CA THR A 40 13.03 -13.94 7.17
C THR A 40 12.22 -12.66 6.95
N MET A 41 11.50 -12.19 7.97
CA MET A 41 10.75 -10.93 7.89
C MET A 41 11.71 -9.74 7.84
N ILE A 42 12.79 -9.79 8.60
CA ILE A 42 13.83 -8.75 8.60
C ILE A 42 14.50 -8.69 7.22
N ALA A 43 14.84 -9.84 6.63
CA ALA A 43 15.38 -9.90 5.27
C ALA A 43 14.41 -9.32 4.24
N ALA A 44 13.12 -9.62 4.35
CA ALA A 44 12.09 -9.07 3.49
C ALA A 44 11.97 -7.55 3.62
N TRP A 45 11.98 -7.00 4.83
CA TRP A 45 11.91 -5.55 5.06
C TRP A 45 13.18 -4.84 4.59
N LYS A 46 14.36 -5.44 4.78
CA LYS A 46 15.63 -4.94 4.24
C LYS A 46 15.56 -4.80 2.72
N ARG A 47 15.06 -5.82 2.03
CA ARG A 47 14.88 -5.78 0.57
C ARG A 47 13.88 -4.71 0.15
N GLN A 48 12.72 -4.64 0.81
CA GLN A 48 11.71 -3.61 0.55
C GLN A 48 12.27 -2.19 0.73
N ALA A 49 13.09 -1.98 1.76
CA ALA A 49 13.73 -0.68 1.99
C ALA A 49 14.71 -0.32 0.86
N ILE A 50 15.56 -1.26 0.43
CA ILE A 50 16.51 -1.05 -0.68
C ILE A 50 15.77 -0.76 -1.99
N ASP A 51 14.76 -1.56 -2.33
CA ASP A 51 13.96 -1.40 -3.55
C ASP A 51 13.18 -0.07 -3.53
N GLY A 52 12.65 0.34 -2.36
CA GLY A 52 11.95 1.60 -2.18
C GLY A 52 12.85 2.84 -2.20
N LEU A 53 14.09 2.73 -1.69
CA LEU A 53 15.05 3.83 -1.68
C LEU A 53 15.38 4.35 -3.08
N ALA A 54 15.49 3.45 -4.07
CA ALA A 54 15.71 3.85 -5.46
C ALA A 54 14.60 4.79 -5.98
N GLY A 55 13.34 4.51 -5.62
CA GLY A 55 12.20 5.35 -5.96
C GLY A 55 12.20 6.72 -5.26
N ILE A 56 12.70 6.77 -4.02
CA ILE A 56 12.84 8.04 -3.28
C ILE A 56 13.85 8.97 -3.97
N PHE A 57 14.96 8.41 -4.47
CA PHE A 57 16.00 9.20 -5.15
C PHE A 57 15.69 9.50 -6.62
N SER A 58 14.83 8.73 -7.28
CA SER A 58 14.44 9.00 -8.67
C SER A 58 13.45 10.17 -8.80
N GLY A 59 12.92 10.68 -7.68
CA GLY A 59 11.93 11.76 -7.68
C GLY A 59 10.58 11.37 -8.27
N GLU A 60 10.39 10.09 -8.60
CA GLU A 60 9.09 9.55 -8.99
C GLU A 60 8.26 9.35 -7.72
N PRO A 61 7.13 10.04 -7.55
CA PRO A 61 6.28 9.82 -6.39
C PRO A 61 5.80 8.36 -6.40
N GLN A 62 6.27 7.55 -5.45
CA GLN A 62 5.79 6.17 -5.28
C GLN A 62 4.26 6.11 -5.04
N ASP A 63 3.65 7.23 -4.65
CA ASP A 63 2.23 7.36 -4.33
C ASP A 63 1.32 7.62 -5.55
N SER A 64 1.87 7.93 -6.73
CA SER A 64 1.04 8.26 -7.90
C SER A 64 0.47 7.06 -8.67
N LYS A 65 0.79 5.83 -8.27
CA LYS A 65 0.18 4.63 -8.88
C LYS A 65 -1.06 4.11 -8.15
N GLY A 66 -1.34 4.60 -6.93
CA GLY A 66 -2.47 4.14 -6.13
C GLY A 66 -3.54 5.22 -5.91
N LEU A 67 -3.15 6.34 -5.31
CA LEU A 67 -4.08 7.38 -4.90
C LEU A 67 -4.64 8.17 -6.09
N GLY A 68 -3.77 8.51 -7.05
CA GLY A 68 -4.19 9.24 -8.25
C GLY A 68 -5.03 8.41 -9.21
N ASP A 69 -4.87 7.09 -9.23
CA ASP A 69 -5.69 6.21 -10.08
C ASP A 69 -7.03 5.90 -9.42
N GLU A 70 -7.07 5.75 -8.09
CA GLU A 70 -8.33 5.65 -7.33
C GLU A 70 -9.16 6.93 -7.46
N GLU A 71 -8.54 8.12 -7.37
CA GLU A 71 -9.24 9.40 -7.52
C GLU A 71 -9.77 9.60 -8.95
N LYS A 72 -9.02 9.17 -9.98
CA LYS A 72 -9.48 9.16 -11.37
C LYS A 72 -10.64 8.18 -11.56
N GLU A 73 -10.56 6.99 -10.99
CA GLU A 73 -11.62 5.97 -11.06
C GLU A 73 -12.90 6.48 -10.39
N VAL A 74 -12.78 7.05 -9.19
CA VAL A 74 -13.90 7.68 -8.46
C VAL A 74 -14.52 8.81 -9.29
N THR A 75 -13.71 9.65 -9.92
CA THR A 75 -14.19 10.72 -10.81
C THR A 75 -14.95 10.16 -12.01
N GLN A 76 -14.42 9.12 -12.66
CA GLN A 76 -15.08 8.45 -13.79
C GLN A 76 -16.41 7.80 -13.39
N LEU A 77 -16.44 7.14 -12.23
CA LEU A 77 -17.65 6.52 -11.69
C LEU A 77 -18.73 7.57 -11.39
N HIS A 78 -18.37 8.69 -10.75
CA HIS A 78 -19.31 9.80 -10.50
C HIS A 78 -19.87 10.39 -11.80
N ALA A 79 -19.03 10.58 -12.83
CA ALA A 79 -19.48 11.05 -14.14
C ALA A 79 -20.48 10.07 -14.77
N LYS A 80 -20.23 8.76 -14.66
CA LYS A 80 -21.12 7.71 -15.19
C LYS A 80 -22.44 7.63 -14.44
N ILE A 81 -22.44 7.81 -13.12
CA ILE A 81 -23.66 7.95 -12.32
C ILE A 81 -24.48 9.13 -12.82
N GLY A 82 -23.86 10.30 -13.02
CA GLY A 82 -24.54 11.47 -13.56
C GLY A 82 -25.18 11.22 -14.94
N GLN A 83 -24.44 10.60 -15.86
CA GLN A 83 -24.97 10.22 -17.18
C GLN A 83 -26.16 9.24 -17.08
N LEU A 84 -26.07 8.26 -16.18
CA LEU A 84 -27.15 7.29 -15.97
C LEU A 84 -28.39 7.94 -15.35
N VAL A 85 -28.23 8.88 -14.42
CA VAL A 85 -29.33 9.65 -13.83
C VAL A 85 -30.03 10.48 -14.91
N VAL A 86 -29.28 11.24 -15.71
CA VAL A 86 -29.86 12.04 -16.81
C VAL A 86 -30.59 11.15 -17.82
N ARG A 87 -29.99 10.02 -18.21
CA ARG A 87 -30.62 9.08 -19.14
C ARG A 87 -31.89 8.47 -18.56
N ARG A 88 -31.87 8.08 -17.28
CA ARG A 88 -33.05 7.55 -16.57
C ARG A 88 -34.16 8.59 -16.54
N ASP A 89 -33.86 9.83 -16.15
CA ASP A 89 -34.87 10.89 -16.01
C ASP A 89 -35.48 11.27 -17.36
N PHE A 90 -34.65 11.30 -18.40
CA PHE A 90 -35.12 11.46 -19.76
C PHE A 90 -36.06 10.32 -20.18
N LEU A 91 -35.68 9.07 -19.94
CA LEU A 91 -36.50 7.90 -20.29
C LEU A 91 -37.80 7.83 -19.48
N ALA A 92 -37.76 8.17 -18.19
CA ALA A 92 -38.96 8.23 -17.34
C ALA A 92 -39.94 9.27 -17.89
N LYS A 93 -39.46 10.48 -18.19
CA LYS A 93 -40.26 11.56 -18.77
C LYS A 93 -40.83 11.21 -20.15
N ALA A 94 -40.06 10.52 -21.00
CA ALA A 94 -40.50 10.11 -22.33
C ALA A 94 -41.48 8.92 -22.30
N SER A 95 -41.36 8.04 -21.31
CA SER A 95 -42.21 6.84 -21.16
C SER A 95 -43.57 7.14 -20.52
N GLY A 96 -43.85 8.39 -20.14
CA GLY A 96 -45.18 8.78 -19.62
C GLY A 96 -45.57 8.09 -18.31
N ARG A 97 -44.59 7.75 -17.46
CA ARG A 97 -44.81 7.35 -16.07
C ARG A 97 -44.44 8.48 -15.12
#